data_AF-A0A420HDB3-F1
#
_entry.id   AF-A0A420HDB3-F1
#
_cell.length_a   1.000
_cell.length_b   1.000
_cell.length_c   1.000
_cell.angle_alpha   90.00
_cell.angle_beta   90.00
_cell.angle_gamma   90.00
#
_symmetry.space_group_name_H-M   'P 1'
#
loop_
_entity.id
_entity.type
_entity.pdbx_description
1 polymer ?
#
loop_
_entity_poly.entity_id
_entity_poly.type
_entity_poly.pdbx_seq_one_letter_code
_entity_poly.pdbx_strand_id
1 'polypeptide(L)'
;MKNAEMIALLLQKIITKAAEKVVPRYKPSSHSKARWNADLTRLRQQYHSLRRKAKKTQQHKGTKAALVARNSYFRSISHTKSQHWYDFLASAKDQMIFKAYQYSNYSKYQSSLILTL
;
A
#
# COMPACT_ATOMS: atom_id res chain seq x y z
N MET A 1 -14.10 -37.41 20.77
CA MET A 1 -14.01 -36.02 20.28
C MET A 1 -12.67 -35.69 19.61
N LYS A 2 -11.51 -36.09 20.15
CA LYS A 2 -10.17 -35.81 19.57
C LYS A 2 -9.96 -36.22 18.09
N ASN A 3 -10.55 -37.32 17.64
CA ASN A 3 -10.39 -37.78 16.25
C ASN A 3 -11.07 -36.86 15.23
N ALA A 4 -12.22 -36.27 15.57
CA ALA A 4 -12.94 -35.38 14.67
C ALA A 4 -12.20 -34.05 14.47
N GLU A 5 -11.63 -33.51 15.54
CA GLU A 5 -10.80 -32.30 15.50
C GLU A 5 -9.54 -32.51 14.66
N MET A 6 -8.89 -33.67 14.81
CA MET A 6 -7.70 -34.02 14.04
C MET A 6 -8.01 -34.16 12.54
N ILE A 7 -9.15 -34.77 12.19
CA ILE A 7 -9.61 -34.86 10.79
C ILE A 7 -9.92 -33.46 10.23
N ALA A 8 -10.56 -32.59 11.02
CA ALA A 8 -10.86 -31.23 10.60
C ALA A 8 -9.59 -30.40 10.31
N LEU A 9 -8.58 -30.50 11.18
CA LEU A 9 -7.27 -29.86 10.96
C LEU A 9 -6.57 -30.38 9.71
N LEU A 10 -6.63 -31.69 9.46
CA LEU A 10 -6.00 -32.31 8.31
C LEU A 10 -6.67 -31.87 7.00
N LEU A 11 -8.00 -31.83 6.97
CA LEU A 11 -8.77 -31.28 5.85
C LEU A 11 -8.46 -29.82 5.60
N GLN A 12 -8.45 -28.98 6.66
CA GLN A 12 -8.08 -27.57 6.54
C GLN A 12 -6.69 -27.39 5.94
N LYS A 13 -5.72 -28.21 6.37
CA LYS A 13 -4.34 -28.16 5.86
C LYS A 13 -4.23 -28.57 4.39
N ILE A 14 -4.98 -29.59 3.97
CA ILE A 14 -5.04 -30.02 2.56
C ILE A 14 -5.68 -28.94 1.69
N ILE A 15 -6.83 -28.41 2.12
CA ILE A 15 -7.57 -27.39 1.37
C ILE A 15 -6.75 -26.12 1.24
N THR A 16 -6.13 -25.64 2.32
CA THR A 16 -5.25 -24.47 2.28
C THR A 16 -4.06 -24.71 1.35
N LYS A 17 -3.36 -25.84 1.47
CA LYS A 17 -2.23 -26.16 0.57
C LYS A 17 -2.64 -26.25 -0.91
N ALA A 18 -3.81 -26.82 -1.20
CA ALA A 18 -4.34 -26.87 -2.55
C ALA A 18 -4.67 -25.45 -3.08
N ALA A 19 -5.33 -24.63 -2.25
CA ALA A 19 -5.62 -23.24 -2.57
C ALA A 19 -4.34 -22.44 -2.81
N GLU A 20 -3.28 -22.63 -2.02
CA GLU A 20 -1.99 -21.95 -2.22
C GLU A 20 -1.30 -22.32 -3.54
N LYS A 21 -1.50 -23.54 -4.04
CA LYS A 21 -0.95 -24.02 -5.31
C LYS A 21 -1.73 -23.50 -6.51
N VAL A 22 -3.05 -23.37 -6.39
CA VAL A 22 -3.96 -23.02 -7.49
C VAL A 22 -4.21 -21.52 -7.56
N VAL A 23 -4.39 -20.86 -6.41
CA VAL A 23 -4.69 -19.43 -6.36
C VAL A 23 -3.40 -18.67 -6.63
N PRO A 24 -3.32 -17.87 -7.72
CA PRO A 24 -2.18 -17.02 -7.95
C PRO A 24 -2.09 -16.00 -6.82
N ARG A 25 -1.14 -16.22 -5.90
CA ARG A 25 -0.78 -15.21 -4.90
C ARG A 25 -0.29 -13.97 -5.63
N TYR A 26 -0.69 -12.80 -5.15
CA TYR A 26 -0.15 -11.51 -5.61
C TYR A 26 1.35 -11.48 -5.30
N LYS A 27 2.17 -12.03 -6.21
CA LYS A 27 3.62 -11.90 -6.14
C LYS A 27 3.95 -10.46 -6.51
N PRO A 28 4.69 -9.72 -5.67
CA PRO A 28 5.27 -8.46 -6.11
C PRO A 28 6.11 -8.75 -7.37
N SER A 29 5.60 -8.35 -8.53
CA SER A 29 6.33 -8.39 -9.79
C SER A 29 7.15 -7.11 -9.92
N SER A 30 8.08 -7.06 -10.88
CA SER A 30 8.81 -5.82 -11.22
C SER A 30 7.87 -4.65 -11.58
N HIS A 31 6.64 -4.96 -11.99
CA HIS A 31 5.60 -3.99 -12.34
C HIS A 31 4.66 -3.66 -11.17
N SER A 32 4.79 -4.37 -10.05
CA SER A 32 4.07 -4.03 -8.83
C SER A 32 4.59 -2.71 -8.27
N LYS A 33 3.76 -1.98 -7.53
CA LYS A 33 4.18 -0.71 -6.92
C LYS A 33 5.21 -1.00 -5.83
N ALA A 34 6.50 -1.01 -6.18
CA ALA A 34 7.63 -1.29 -5.27
C ALA A 34 7.61 -0.41 -4.01
N ARG A 35 7.05 0.80 -4.14
CA ARG A 35 6.83 1.76 -3.05
C ARG A 35 5.67 1.44 -2.09
N TRP A 36 5.01 0.29 -2.20
CA TRP A 36 3.88 -0.07 -1.32
C TRP A 36 4.35 -0.99 -0.19
N ASN A 37 4.35 -0.48 1.04
CA ASN A 37 4.80 -1.22 2.23
C ASN A 37 3.63 -1.59 3.17
N ALA A 38 3.93 -2.42 4.18
CA ALA A 38 2.95 -2.86 5.16
C ALA A 38 2.36 -1.67 5.97
N ASP A 39 3.17 -0.67 6.28
CA ASP A 39 2.73 0.53 7.00
C ASP A 39 1.72 1.37 6.22
N LEU A 40 1.95 1.57 4.92
CA LEU A 40 1.01 2.24 4.02
C LEU A 40 -0.30 1.47 3.93
N THR A 41 -0.23 0.13 3.96
CA THR A 41 -1.43 -0.72 4.01
C THR A 41 -2.20 -0.50 5.31
N ARG A 42 -1.52 -0.48 6.45
CA ARG A 42 -2.10 -0.21 7.78
C ARG A 42 -2.76 1.18 7.81
N LEU A 43 -2.03 2.21 7.37
CA LEU A 43 -2.53 3.59 7.31
C LEU A 43 -3.74 3.73 6.38
N ARG A 44 -3.70 3.09 5.21
CA ARG A 44 -4.83 3.04 4.27
C ARG A 44 -6.06 2.40 4.92
N GLN A 45 -5.91 1.25 5.56
CA GLN A 45 -7.00 0.55 6.23
C GLN A 45 -7.59 1.40 7.36
N GLN A 46 -6.74 2.02 8.19
CA GLN A 46 -7.15 2.91 9.27
C GLN A 46 -7.95 4.11 8.73
N TYR A 47 -7.42 4.82 7.73
CA TYR A 47 -8.12 5.94 7.10
C TYR A 47 -9.49 5.52 6.55
N HIS A 48 -9.56 4.44 5.76
CA HIS A 48 -10.83 4.00 5.18
C HIS A 48 -11.83 3.54 6.25
N SER A 49 -11.37 2.87 7.31
CA SER A 49 -12.21 2.46 8.43
C SER A 49 -12.83 3.68 9.13
N LEU A 50 -12.01 4.68 9.47
CA LEU A 50 -12.47 5.91 10.11
C LEU A 50 -13.39 6.72 9.19
N ARG A 51 -13.07 6.83 7.90
CA ARG A 51 -13.91 7.51 6.91
C ARG A 51 -15.29 6.85 6.79
N ARG A 52 -15.36 5.51 6.77
CA ARG A 52 -16.64 4.78 6.74
C ARG A 52 -17.45 5.00 8.02
N LYS A 53 -16.80 4.93 9.18
CA LYS A 53 -17.45 5.22 10.48
C LYS A 53 -17.99 6.64 10.53
N ALA A 54 -17.20 7.64 10.13
CA ALA A 54 -17.61 9.04 10.08
C ALA A 54 -18.83 9.25 9.16
N LYS A 55 -18.83 8.63 7.97
CA LYS A 55 -19.97 8.70 7.05
C LYS A 55 -21.24 8.07 7.64
N LYS A 56 -21.11 6.95 8.35
CA LYS A 56 -22.25 6.25 8.96
C LYS A 56 -22.85 7.02 10.14
N THR A 57 -22.02 7.61 11.00
CA THR A 57 -22.47 8.22 12.25
C THR A 57 -22.79 9.72 12.10
N GLN A 58 -22.38 10.37 11.00
CA GLN A 58 -22.53 11.82 10.76
C GLN A 58 -22.00 12.72 11.89
N GLN A 59 -21.15 12.19 12.77
CA GLN A 59 -20.60 12.92 13.90
C GLN A 59 -19.35 13.72 13.51
N HIS A 60 -19.31 14.97 13.95
CA HIS A 60 -18.17 15.88 13.74
C HIS A 60 -16.83 15.31 14.25
N LYS A 61 -16.82 14.63 15.41
CA LYS A 61 -15.61 13.98 15.96
C LYS A 61 -15.07 12.86 15.06
N GLY A 62 -15.96 12.06 14.45
CA GLY A 62 -15.59 11.01 13.51
C GLY A 62 -14.94 11.58 12.24
N THR A 63 -15.46 12.72 11.76
CA THR A 63 -14.91 13.45 10.61
C THR A 63 -13.50 13.96 10.89
N LYS A 64 -13.24 14.55 12.07
CA LYS A 64 -11.90 15.02 12.44
C LYS A 64 -10.87 13.88 12.50
N ALA A 65 -11.23 12.75 13.10
CA ALA A 65 -10.35 11.58 13.15
C ALA A 65 -10.03 11.03 11.75
N ALA A 66 -11.03 10.99 10.85
CA ALA A 66 -10.83 10.59 9.46
C ALA A 66 -9.91 11.54 8.69
N LEU A 67 -10.00 12.85 8.93
CA LEU A 67 -9.12 13.85 8.32
C LEU A 67 -7.65 13.71 8.78
N VAL A 68 -7.42 13.49 10.08
CA VAL A 68 -6.06 13.26 10.62
C VAL A 68 -5.45 11.99 10.02
N ALA A 69 -6.23 10.90 9.95
CA ALA A 69 -5.79 9.65 9.33
C ALA A 69 -5.54 9.80 7.83
N ARG A 70 -6.37 10.58 7.12
CA ARG A 70 -6.16 10.96 5.71
C ARG A 70 -4.81 11.63 5.54
N ASN A 71 -4.54 12.67 6.33
CA ASN A 71 -3.32 13.45 6.22
C ASN A 71 -2.08 12.59 6.51
N SER A 72 -2.15 11.76 7.55
CA SER A 72 -1.05 10.83 7.91
C SER A 72 -0.76 9.84 6.78
N TYR A 73 -1.80 9.25 6.19
CA TYR A 73 -1.68 8.34 5.06
C TYR A 73 -1.07 9.03 3.83
N PHE A 74 -1.60 10.17 3.39
CA PHE A 74 -1.10 10.85 2.20
C PHE A 74 0.31 11.44 2.39
N ARG A 75 0.64 11.94 3.60
CA ARG A 75 2.02 12.35 3.94
C ARG A 75 2.99 11.17 3.82
N SER A 76 2.61 10.02 4.38
CA SER A 76 3.44 8.81 4.30
C SER A 76 3.61 8.32 2.85
N ILE A 77 2.57 8.44 2.01
CA ILE A 77 2.66 8.15 0.57
C ILE A 77 3.68 9.06 -0.12
N SER A 78 3.61 10.38 0.13
CA SER A 78 4.54 11.35 -0.46
C SER A 78 5.98 11.10 0.02
N HIS A 79 6.16 10.83 1.30
CA HIS A 79 7.46 10.49 1.86
C HIS A 79 8.02 9.21 1.24
N THR A 80 7.24 8.13 1.20
CA THR A 80 7.69 6.85 0.61
C THR A 80 8.01 6.98 -0.88
N LYS A 81 7.27 7.79 -1.63
CA LYS A 81 7.59 8.10 -3.04
C LYS A 81 8.94 8.79 -3.16
N SER A 82 9.20 9.78 -2.31
CA SER A 82 10.44 10.56 -2.33
C SER A 82 11.61 9.70 -1.89
N GLN A 83 11.44 8.92 -0.82
CA GLN A 83 12.45 7.98 -0.35
C GLN A 83 12.80 6.95 -1.42
N HIS A 84 11.81 6.33 -2.07
CA HIS A 84 12.07 5.39 -3.15
C HIS A 84 12.84 6.02 -4.32
N TRP A 85 12.57 7.30 -4.62
CA TRP A 85 13.34 8.03 -5.61
C TRP A 85 14.78 8.29 -5.17
N TYR A 86 15.00 8.68 -3.90
CA TYR A 86 16.34 8.84 -3.35
C TYR A 86 17.12 7.53 -3.30
N ASP A 87 16.48 6.42 -2.92
CA ASP A 87 17.09 5.09 -2.91
C ASP A 87 17.51 4.68 -4.32
N PHE A 88 16.64 4.93 -5.32
CA PHE A 88 16.97 4.70 -6.72
C PHE A 88 18.20 5.53 -7.15
N LEU A 89 18.23 6.83 -6.84
CA LEU A 89 19.36 7.70 -7.16
C LEU A 89 20.65 7.25 -6.48
N ALA A 90 20.59 6.87 -5.20
CA ALA A 90 21.75 6.39 -4.45
C ALA A 90 22.31 5.08 -5.00
N SER A 91 21.44 4.22 -5.55
CA SER A 91 21.83 2.94 -6.16
C SER A 91 22.20 3.04 -7.64
N ALA A 92 21.91 4.16 -8.30
CA ALA A 92 22.09 4.31 -9.74
C ALA A 92 23.57 4.37 -10.12
N LYS A 93 24.00 3.44 -10.97
CA LYS A 93 25.33 3.42 -11.61
C LYS A 93 25.19 3.37 -13.13
N ASP A 94 26.20 3.90 -13.82
CA ASP A 94 26.34 3.85 -15.28
C ASP A 94 25.07 4.32 -16.02
N GLN A 95 24.44 3.42 -16.78
CA GLN A 95 23.27 3.68 -17.60
C GLN A 95 22.03 4.14 -16.79
N MET A 96 21.97 3.83 -15.49
CA MET A 96 20.84 4.23 -14.64
C MET A 96 20.85 5.73 -14.34
N ILE A 97 22.01 6.39 -14.39
CA ILE A 97 22.14 7.85 -14.18
C ILE A 97 21.43 8.62 -15.30
N PHE A 98 21.60 8.19 -16.55
CA PHE A 98 20.92 8.80 -17.69
C PHE A 98 19.40 8.57 -17.66
N LYS A 99 18.95 7.40 -17.18
CA LYS A 99 17.52 7.15 -16.93
C LYS A 99 16.97 8.05 -15.83
N ALA A 100 17.74 8.26 -14.75
CA ALA A 100 17.35 9.18 -13.68
C ALA A 100 17.18 10.61 -14.21
N TYR A 101 18.13 11.08 -15.02
CA TYR A 101 18.05 12.36 -15.71
C TYR A 101 16.80 12.44 -16.60
N GLN A 102 16.51 11.41 -17.39
CA GLN A 102 15.32 11.36 -18.24
C GLN A 102 14.02 11.47 -17.42
N TYR A 103 13.92 10.77 -16.29
CA TYR A 103 12.74 10.84 -15.41
C TYR A 103 12.58 12.20 -14.72
N SER A 104 13.68 12.89 -14.41
CA SER A 104 13.63 14.24 -13.85
C SER A 104 13.23 15.31 -14.86
N ASN A 105 13.51 15.09 -16.15
CA ASN A 105 13.22 16.04 -17.23
C ASN A 105 11.92 15.75 -17.99
N TYR A 106 11.14 14.74 -17.57
CA TYR A 106 9.85 14.44 -18.19
C TYR A 106 8.79 15.48 -17.76
N SER A 107 8.89 16.69 -18.33
CA SER A 107 7.87 17.72 -18.22
C SER A 107 6.81 17.52 -19.30
N LYS A 108 5.93 16.54 -19.11
CA LYS A 108 4.66 16.45 -19.85
C LYS A 108 3.55 15.99 -18.91
N TYR A 109 2.93 16.96 -18.24
CA TYR A 109 1.65 16.86 -17.54
C TYR A 109 1.58 15.88 -16.36
N GLN A 110 2.06 16.28 -15.18
CA GLN A 110 1.43 15.86 -13.93
C GLN A 110 0.75 17.07 -13.30
N SER A 111 -0.57 17.18 -13.46
CA SER A 111 -1.40 18.00 -12.59
C SER A 111 -1.29 17.40 -11.18
N SER A 112 -0.31 17.85 -10.41
CA SER A 112 -0.28 17.55 -8.99
C SER A 112 -1.48 18.27 -8.39
N LEU A 113 -2.58 17.54 -8.22
CA LEU A 113 -3.70 17.87 -7.36
C LEU A 113 -3.20 17.98 -5.91
N ILE A 114 -2.42 19.02 -5.63
CA ILE A 114 -2.17 19.55 -4.31
C ILE A 114 -2.98 20.83 -4.29
N LEU A 115 -4.23 20.73 -3.82
CA LEU A 115 -4.89 21.90 -3.26
C LEU A 115 -4.02 22.34 -2.10
N THR A 116 -3.27 23.42 -2.30
CA THR A 116 -2.72 24.24 -1.23
C THR A 116 -3.86 24.62 -0.29
N LEU A 117 -3.69 24.30 0.99
CA LEU A 117 -4.38 24.98 2.09
C LEU A 117 -3.39 25.98 2.68
#